data_AF-A0A7X1AXG7-F1
#
_entry.id   AF-A0A7X1AXG7-F1
#
_cell.length_a   1.000
_cell.length_b   1.000
_cell.length_c   1.000
_cell.angle_alpha   90.00
_cell.angle_beta   90.00
_cell.angle_gamma   90.00
#
_symmetry.space_group_name_H-M   'P 1'
#
loop_
_entity.id
_entity.type
_entity.pdbx_description
1 polymer ?
#
loop_
_entity_poly.entity_id
_entity_poly.type
_entity_poly.pdbx_seq_one_letter_code
_entity_poly.pdbx_strand_id
1 'polypeptide(L)'
;MKYLKNPAPIGLALMLFFNSLAQAATMKEEDLVSVEFTTLALGNRNIEDLKYESDGQVRTISIYTRTFTQPHSYSGPPSMIFFREERSPSDGTIQRIPVANAKLSPNQKEVLILFMGNDGGSDEHYQVFTVKRDRSIFPAGSYQIFNLSEYAITGKIGEELFQLNDMDSTVVELSNRETTAIEVKFARSEGDSWTLAYNSLWPHRTNFRSNIFIFGTDDEVNPVNVQVFKEYLNPDSSE
;
A
#
# COMPACT_ATOMS: atom_id res chain seq x y z
N MET A 1 -64.64 -14.01 64.49
CA MET A 1 -65.59 -13.03 65.07
C MET A 1 -64.86 -11.68 65.14
N LYS A 2 -65.49 -10.62 64.61
CA LYS A 2 -65.11 -9.19 64.52
C LYS A 2 -64.33 -8.66 63.27
N TYR A 3 -65.15 -8.09 62.36
CA TYR A 3 -65.08 -6.84 61.55
C TYR A 3 -63.83 -6.51 60.68
N LEU A 4 -63.89 -6.47 59.34
CA LEU A 4 -64.51 -5.52 58.37
C LEU A 4 -63.84 -4.14 58.23
N LYS A 5 -63.23 -3.84 57.06
CA LYS A 5 -63.55 -2.69 56.17
C LYS A 5 -62.68 -2.63 54.87
N ASN A 6 -63.37 -2.51 53.74
CA ASN A 6 -62.99 -2.15 52.35
C ASN A 6 -62.32 -0.74 52.23
N PRO A 7 -61.85 -0.24 51.04
CA PRO A 7 -62.10 -0.67 49.63
C PRO A 7 -60.87 -0.65 48.67
N ALA A 8 -61.09 -1.10 47.42
CA ALA A 8 -60.21 -0.92 46.25
C ALA A 8 -60.20 0.53 45.72
N PRO A 9 -59.24 0.88 44.82
CA PRO A 9 -59.71 1.17 43.46
C PRO A 9 -58.80 0.69 42.31
N ILE A 10 -59.46 0.65 41.16
CA ILE A 10 -59.04 0.44 39.78
C ILE A 10 -57.89 1.37 39.38
N GLY A 11 -56.91 0.81 38.66
CA GLY A 11 -55.88 1.56 37.94
C GLY A 11 -55.45 0.80 36.68
N LEU A 12 -56.12 1.10 35.57
CA LEU A 12 -55.73 0.72 34.21
C LEU A 12 -54.55 1.59 33.77
N ALA A 13 -53.44 1.00 33.34
CA ALA A 13 -52.40 1.72 32.59
C ALA A 13 -51.84 0.82 31.49
N LEU A 14 -52.48 0.91 30.33
CA LEU A 14 -51.92 0.50 29.05
C LEU A 14 -51.05 1.67 28.55
N MET A 15 -49.73 1.49 28.48
CA MET A 15 -48.86 2.27 27.60
C MET A 15 -47.74 1.38 27.08
N LEU A 16 -47.90 0.96 25.82
CA LEU A 16 -46.82 0.57 24.93
C LEU A 16 -45.97 1.81 24.66
N PHE A 17 -44.68 1.77 24.97
CA PHE A 17 -43.69 2.53 24.20
C PHE A 17 -42.45 1.68 23.97
N PHE A 18 -42.30 1.33 22.70
CA PHE A 18 -41.08 0.91 22.05
C PHE A 18 -39.89 1.77 22.51
N ASN A 19 -38.88 1.13 23.10
CA ASN A 19 -37.50 1.63 23.25
C ASN A 19 -36.69 0.41 23.71
N SER A 20 -35.95 -0.30 22.87
CA SER A 20 -34.71 0.21 22.28
C SER A 20 -34.37 -0.51 20.96
N LEU A 21 -34.99 -0.08 19.86
CA LEU A 21 -34.36 -0.14 18.54
C LEU A 21 -33.51 1.13 18.39
N ALA A 22 -32.43 1.20 19.14
CA ALA A 22 -31.41 2.26 19.04
C ALA A 22 -30.04 1.73 19.47
N GLN A 23 -29.72 0.51 19.04
CA GLN A 23 -28.36 0.01 18.96
C GLN A 23 -27.97 -0.14 17.49
N ALA A 24 -28.39 0.83 16.68
CA ALA A 24 -27.82 1.09 15.37
C ALA A 24 -26.76 2.17 15.55
N ALA A 25 -25.53 1.81 15.20
CA ALA A 25 -24.42 2.71 14.90
C ALA A 25 -24.02 3.72 16.00
N THR A 26 -23.36 3.22 17.04
CA THR A 26 -22.12 3.89 17.48
C THR A 26 -20.94 3.08 16.93
N MET A 27 -20.84 3.00 15.59
CA MET A 27 -19.50 2.92 15.01
C MET A 27 -18.85 4.23 15.47
N LYS A 28 -17.82 4.11 16.31
CA LYS A 28 -16.88 5.22 16.49
C LYS A 28 -16.57 5.71 15.09
N GLU A 29 -16.62 7.03 14.91
CA GLU A 29 -16.00 7.71 13.78
C GLU A 29 -14.52 7.28 13.80
N GLU A 30 -14.24 6.13 13.19
CA GLU A 30 -12.89 5.66 12.93
C GLU A 30 -12.26 6.78 12.12
N ASP A 31 -11.12 7.30 12.57
CA ASP A 31 -10.44 8.43 11.94
C ASP A 31 -10.29 8.16 10.43
N LEU A 32 -11.23 8.64 9.63
CA LEU A 32 -11.24 8.38 8.21
C LEU A 32 -10.04 9.07 7.61
N VAL A 33 -9.41 8.40 6.64
CA VAL A 33 -8.30 8.96 5.89
C VAL A 33 -8.77 9.30 4.49
N SER A 34 -8.26 10.41 3.95
CA SER A 34 -8.40 10.76 2.55
C SER A 34 -7.01 10.86 1.93
N VAL A 35 -6.75 10.05 0.91
CA VAL A 35 -5.43 9.89 0.29
C VAL A 35 -5.58 9.54 -1.19
N GLU A 36 -4.65 10.02 -2.02
CA GLU A 36 -4.45 9.50 -3.36
C GLU A 36 -3.47 8.32 -3.33
N PHE A 37 -3.85 7.20 -3.91
CA PHE A 37 -2.98 6.04 -3.98
C PHE A 37 -2.68 5.61 -5.42
N THR A 38 -1.45 5.16 -5.62
CA THR A 38 -1.01 4.41 -6.80
C THR A 38 -0.64 3.01 -6.36
N THR A 39 -0.70 2.05 -7.28
CA THR A 39 -0.36 0.65 -6.98
C THR A 39 0.65 0.10 -7.97
N LEU A 40 1.45 -0.87 -7.52
CA LEU A 40 2.38 -1.63 -8.35
C LEU A 40 2.45 -3.08 -7.83
N ALA A 41 2.41 -4.05 -8.74
CA ALA A 41 2.65 -5.45 -8.40
C ALA A 41 4.15 -5.76 -8.60
N LEU A 42 4.80 -6.29 -7.57
CA LEU A 42 6.23 -6.65 -7.62
C LEU A 42 6.46 -8.13 -8.02
N GLY A 43 5.38 -8.87 -8.28
CA GLY A 43 5.43 -10.26 -8.73
C GLY A 43 5.52 -10.43 -10.25
N ASN A 44 5.32 -11.67 -10.70
CA ASN A 44 5.39 -12.05 -12.13
C ASN A 44 4.07 -11.86 -12.90
N ARG A 45 2.96 -11.57 -12.22
CA ARG A 45 1.62 -11.47 -12.81
C ARG A 45 0.89 -10.20 -12.38
N ASN A 46 0.09 -9.66 -13.30
CA ASN A 46 -0.88 -8.61 -12.97
C ASN A 46 -1.94 -9.17 -12.00
N ILE A 47 -2.49 -8.30 -11.16
CA ILE A 47 -3.60 -8.62 -10.27
C ILE A 47 -4.82 -7.92 -10.85
N GLU A 48 -5.69 -8.68 -11.50
CA GLU A 48 -6.88 -8.13 -12.17
C GLU A 48 -8.09 -8.14 -11.24
N ASP A 49 -9.07 -7.27 -11.45
CA ASP A 49 -10.39 -7.28 -10.81
C ASP A 49 -10.40 -7.28 -9.26
N LEU A 50 -9.39 -6.65 -8.65
CA LEU A 50 -9.33 -6.50 -7.21
C LEU A 50 -10.31 -5.41 -6.76
N LYS A 51 -11.03 -5.64 -5.66
CA LYS A 51 -12.03 -4.68 -5.16
C LYS A 51 -11.61 -4.04 -3.86
N TYR A 52 -12.06 -2.82 -3.63
CA TYR A 52 -11.93 -2.11 -2.35
C TYR A 52 -13.16 -1.23 -2.13
N GLU A 53 -13.39 -0.81 -0.88
CA GLU A 53 -14.47 0.12 -0.55
C GLU A 53 -13.91 1.52 -0.29
N SER A 54 -14.50 2.54 -0.91
CA SER A 54 -14.17 3.95 -0.68
C SER A 54 -15.44 4.77 -0.74
N ASP A 55 -15.65 5.64 0.24
CA ASP A 55 -16.84 6.50 0.35
C ASP A 55 -18.15 5.68 0.28
N GLY A 56 -18.17 4.52 0.96
CA GLY A 56 -19.29 3.58 0.95
C GLY A 56 -19.55 2.85 -0.37
N GLN A 57 -18.69 3.04 -1.39
CA GLN A 57 -18.83 2.43 -2.70
C GLN A 57 -17.75 1.39 -2.97
N VAL A 58 -18.15 0.26 -3.54
CA VAL A 58 -17.21 -0.75 -4.04
C VAL A 58 -16.61 -0.27 -5.36
N ARG A 59 -15.29 -0.28 -5.43
CA ARG A 59 -14.50 0.08 -6.61
C ARG A 59 -13.64 -1.09 -7.03
N THR A 60 -13.36 -1.19 -8.33
CA THR A 60 -12.50 -2.21 -8.93
C THR A 60 -11.20 -1.58 -9.41
N ILE A 61 -10.09 -2.29 -9.24
CA ILE A 61 -8.76 -1.90 -9.70
C ILE A 61 -8.01 -3.11 -10.25
N SER A 62 -7.21 -2.88 -11.30
CA SER A 62 -6.21 -3.83 -11.79
C SER A 62 -4.83 -3.27 -11.51
N ILE A 63 -3.94 -4.11 -10.97
CA ILE A 63 -2.60 -3.76 -10.53
C ILE A 63 -1.59 -4.41 -11.46
N TYR A 64 -0.65 -3.62 -11.97
CA TYR A 64 0.25 -4.05 -13.05
C TYR A 64 1.67 -4.28 -12.54
N THR A 65 2.42 -5.17 -13.21
CA THR A 65 3.82 -5.48 -12.84
C THR A 65 4.85 -4.55 -13.47
N ARG A 66 4.48 -3.81 -14.51
CA ARG A 66 5.40 -3.02 -15.35
C ARG A 66 5.16 -1.52 -15.30
N THR A 67 4.11 -1.08 -14.63
CA THR A 67 3.75 0.32 -14.53
C THR A 67 2.92 0.56 -13.27
N PHE A 68 3.01 1.77 -12.74
CA PHE A 68 2.06 2.23 -11.74
C PHE A 68 0.65 2.31 -12.35
N THR A 69 -0.37 2.10 -11.51
CA THR A 69 -1.73 2.55 -11.85
C THR A 69 -1.78 4.08 -11.94
N GLN A 70 -2.84 4.59 -12.55
CA GLN A 70 -3.20 6.00 -12.34
C GLN A 70 -3.50 6.24 -10.85
N PRO A 71 -3.36 7.49 -10.36
CA PRO A 71 -3.79 7.84 -9.01
C PRO A 71 -5.29 7.57 -8.81
N HIS A 72 -5.63 7.00 -7.67
CA HIS A 72 -7.00 6.75 -7.23
C HIS A 72 -7.26 7.47 -5.91
N SER A 73 -8.36 8.21 -5.81
CA SER A 73 -8.75 8.83 -4.54
C SER A 73 -9.44 7.81 -3.63
N TYR A 74 -8.96 7.69 -2.41
CA TYR A 74 -9.53 6.88 -1.34
C TYR A 74 -10.07 7.76 -0.22
N SER A 75 -11.24 7.38 0.31
CA SER A 75 -11.83 7.93 1.53
C SER A 75 -12.45 6.79 2.32
N GLY A 76 -11.95 6.51 3.52
CA GLY A 76 -12.39 5.37 4.31
C GLY A 76 -11.51 5.10 5.53
N PRO A 77 -11.66 3.93 6.18
CA PRO A 77 -10.84 3.56 7.33
C PRO A 77 -9.34 3.53 7.01
N PRO A 78 -8.44 3.79 7.98
CA PRO A 78 -6.99 3.68 7.79
C PRO A 78 -6.51 2.28 7.37
N SER A 79 -7.30 1.24 7.64
CA SER A 79 -7.06 -0.13 7.17
C SER A 79 -7.82 -0.36 5.87
N MET A 80 -7.16 -0.11 4.74
CA MET A 80 -7.76 -0.30 3.43
C MET A 80 -7.69 -1.79 3.03
N ILE A 81 -8.85 -2.44 3.03
CA ILE A 81 -8.97 -3.86 2.69
C ILE A 81 -9.25 -4.00 1.19
N PHE A 82 -8.42 -4.80 0.53
CA PHE A 82 -8.68 -5.29 -0.81
C PHE A 82 -9.26 -6.69 -0.76
N PHE A 83 -10.27 -6.96 -1.59
CA PHE A 83 -11.04 -8.20 -1.55
C PHE A 83 -11.48 -8.70 -2.93
N ARG A 84 -11.82 -9.99 -2.98
CA ARG A 84 -12.58 -10.63 -4.05
C ARG A 84 -14.06 -10.66 -3.68
N GLU A 85 -14.92 -10.67 -4.69
CA GLU A 85 -16.34 -10.97 -4.50
C GLU A 85 -16.65 -12.31 -5.15
N GLU A 86 -17.14 -13.25 -4.35
CA GLU A 86 -17.58 -14.56 -4.82
C GLU A 86 -19.06 -14.73 -4.54
N ARG A 87 -19.77 -15.41 -5.44
CA ARG A 87 -21.18 -15.75 -5.21
C ARG A 87 -21.25 -17.09 -4.51
N SER A 88 -21.82 -17.09 -3.32
CA SER A 88 -22.11 -18.30 -2.54
C SER A 88 -22.97 -19.28 -3.36
N PRO A 89 -22.52 -20.53 -3.55
CA PRO A 89 -23.29 -21.54 -4.30
C PRO A 89 -24.59 -21.95 -3.60
N SER A 90 -24.69 -21.79 -2.27
CA SER A 90 -25.82 -22.29 -1.48
C SER A 90 -27.01 -21.32 -1.45
N ASP A 91 -26.77 -20.02 -1.41
CA ASP A 91 -27.81 -18.99 -1.24
C ASP A 91 -27.69 -17.82 -2.22
N GLY A 92 -26.68 -17.81 -3.09
CA GLY A 92 -26.47 -16.76 -4.09
C GLY A 92 -26.00 -15.43 -3.51
N THR A 93 -25.70 -15.36 -2.20
CA THR A 93 -25.19 -14.15 -1.56
C THR A 93 -23.78 -13.80 -2.07
N ILE A 94 -23.46 -12.51 -2.12
CA ILE A 94 -22.10 -12.05 -2.45
C ILE A 94 -21.28 -12.07 -1.17
N GLN A 95 -20.22 -12.88 -1.18
CA GLN A 95 -19.22 -12.95 -0.12
C GLN A 95 -18.01 -12.11 -0.50
N ARG A 96 -17.52 -11.28 0.42
CA ARG A 96 -16.28 -10.51 0.26
C ARG A 96 -15.15 -11.27 0.94
N ILE A 97 -14.16 -11.69 0.15
CA ILE A 97 -13.00 -12.45 0.63
C ILE A 97 -11.80 -11.50 0.67
N PRO A 98 -11.29 -11.11 1.85
CA PRO A 98 -10.15 -10.22 1.94
C PRO A 98 -8.89 -10.92 1.43
N VAL A 99 -8.16 -10.26 0.52
CA VAL A 99 -6.91 -10.80 -0.05
C VAL A 99 -5.71 -9.91 0.22
N ALA A 100 -5.91 -8.66 0.64
CA ALA A 100 -4.83 -7.76 1.04
C ALA A 100 -5.30 -6.69 2.04
N ASN A 101 -4.39 -6.15 2.84
CA ASN A 101 -4.67 -5.05 3.76
C ASN A 101 -3.54 -4.02 3.75
N ALA A 102 -3.85 -2.80 3.31
CA ALA A 102 -2.92 -1.68 3.31
C ALA A 102 -3.17 -0.78 4.54
N LYS A 103 -2.11 -0.52 5.31
CA LYS A 103 -2.16 0.42 6.43
C LYS A 103 -1.82 1.83 5.95
N LEU A 104 -2.80 2.72 6.01
CA LEU A 104 -2.70 4.11 5.61
C LEU A 104 -2.45 4.99 6.83
N SER A 105 -1.51 5.93 6.71
CA SER A 105 -1.23 6.87 7.79
C SER A 105 -2.22 8.04 7.76
N PRO A 106 -2.72 8.51 8.91
CA PRO A 106 -3.43 9.78 8.98
C PRO A 106 -2.54 10.92 8.44
N ASN A 107 -3.14 11.89 7.74
CA ASN A 107 -2.49 13.06 7.12
C ASN A 107 -1.60 12.78 5.91
N GLN A 108 -1.55 11.55 5.39
CA GLN A 108 -0.82 11.26 4.16
C GLN A 108 -1.65 11.67 2.94
N LYS A 109 -1.12 12.57 2.09
CA LYS A 109 -1.79 13.01 0.85
C LYS A 109 -1.65 12.01 -0.31
N GLU A 110 -0.45 11.45 -0.49
CA GLU A 110 -0.13 10.51 -1.57
C GLU A 110 0.55 9.24 -1.02
N VAL A 111 0.17 8.06 -1.51
CA VAL A 111 0.76 6.76 -1.14
C VAL A 111 1.01 5.87 -2.37
N LEU A 112 2.09 5.09 -2.33
CA LEU A 112 2.29 3.96 -3.23
C LEU A 112 2.05 2.68 -2.45
N ILE A 113 1.19 1.83 -3.00
CA ILE A 113 0.85 0.54 -2.42
C ILE A 113 1.50 -0.54 -3.28
N LEU A 114 2.50 -1.21 -2.72
CA LEU A 114 3.23 -2.29 -3.37
C LEU A 114 2.57 -3.62 -3.02
N PHE A 115 2.21 -4.40 -4.03
CA PHE A 115 1.63 -5.73 -3.88
C PHE A 115 2.68 -6.79 -4.19
N MET A 116 2.92 -7.69 -3.25
CA MET A 116 3.75 -8.87 -3.44
C MET A 116 2.89 -10.12 -3.34
N GLY A 117 2.95 -10.94 -4.38
CA GLY A 117 2.22 -12.21 -4.43
C GLY A 117 2.88 -13.26 -3.53
N ASN A 118 2.06 -14.19 -3.03
CA ASN A 118 2.56 -15.44 -2.50
C ASN A 118 2.61 -16.45 -3.66
N ASP A 119 3.79 -16.63 -4.26
CA ASP A 119 4.01 -17.61 -5.32
C ASP A 119 4.00 -19.03 -4.70
N GLY A 120 2.82 -19.59 -4.39
CA GLY A 120 2.74 -20.99 -3.94
C GLY A 120 1.53 -21.46 -3.14
N GLY A 121 0.48 -20.66 -2.92
CA GLY A 121 -0.69 -21.06 -2.12
C GLY A 121 -1.98 -21.28 -2.92
N SER A 122 -2.88 -22.13 -2.41
CA SER A 122 -4.27 -22.26 -2.91
C SER A 122 -5.16 -21.05 -2.57
N ASP A 123 -4.75 -20.26 -1.57
CA ASP A 123 -5.50 -19.11 -1.09
C ASP A 123 -4.81 -17.83 -1.57
N GLU A 124 -5.51 -17.05 -2.39
CA GLU A 124 -5.01 -15.78 -2.90
C GLU A 124 -4.83 -14.78 -1.75
N HIS A 125 -3.58 -14.51 -1.39
CA HIS A 125 -3.23 -13.51 -0.38
C HIS A 125 -2.01 -12.71 -0.83
N TYR A 126 -2.07 -11.39 -0.65
CA TYR A 126 -1.03 -10.45 -1.03
C TYR A 126 -0.45 -9.77 0.19
N GLN A 127 0.87 -9.81 0.30
CA GLN A 127 1.59 -8.92 1.20
C GLN A 127 1.61 -7.53 0.59
N VAL A 128 1.31 -6.53 1.40
CA VAL A 128 1.22 -5.14 0.96
C VAL A 128 2.13 -4.25 1.78
N PHE A 129 2.88 -3.39 1.11
CA PHE A 129 3.66 -2.32 1.72
C PHE A 129 3.15 -0.96 1.26
N THR A 130 3.02 -0.02 2.21
CA THR A 130 2.66 1.36 1.93
C THR A 130 3.90 2.24 2.00
N VAL A 131 4.17 2.92 0.90
CA VAL A 131 5.31 3.82 0.73
C VAL A 131 4.79 5.25 0.71
N LYS A 132 5.36 6.10 1.55
CA LYS A 132 5.07 7.54 1.55
C LYS A 132 5.58 8.18 0.27
N ARG A 133 4.73 8.97 -0.40
CA ARG A 133 5.03 9.61 -1.70
C ARG A 133 5.24 11.12 -1.60
N ASP A 134 5.43 11.62 -0.38
CA ASP A 134 5.61 13.04 -0.12
C ASP A 134 6.71 13.63 -1.01
N ARG A 135 6.32 14.60 -1.83
CA ARG A 135 7.19 15.24 -2.82
C ARG A 135 8.28 16.08 -2.18
N SER A 136 8.10 16.51 -0.93
CA SER A 136 9.12 17.24 -0.19
C SER A 136 10.32 16.38 0.21
N ILE A 137 10.14 15.06 0.31
CA ILE A 137 11.20 14.09 0.66
C ILE A 137 11.63 13.23 -0.53
N PHE A 138 10.86 13.23 -1.62
CA PHE A 138 11.16 12.49 -2.84
C PHE A 138 10.92 13.39 -4.08
N PRO A 139 11.79 14.39 -4.29
CA PRO A 139 11.62 15.41 -5.32
C PRO A 139 11.94 14.89 -6.74
N ALA A 140 11.70 15.73 -7.74
CA ALA A 140 12.06 15.43 -9.12
C ALA A 140 13.57 15.13 -9.29
N GLY A 141 13.92 14.18 -10.16
CA GLY A 141 15.30 13.76 -10.40
C GLY A 141 15.90 12.87 -9.32
N SER A 142 15.23 12.66 -8.19
CA SER A 142 15.71 11.78 -7.14
C SER A 142 15.38 10.30 -7.41
N TYR A 143 16.05 9.43 -6.65
CA TYR A 143 15.98 7.99 -6.72
C TYR A 143 15.55 7.42 -5.36
N GLN A 144 14.34 6.88 -5.27
CA GLN A 144 13.89 6.15 -4.09
C GLN A 144 14.25 4.68 -4.27
N ILE A 145 15.09 4.16 -3.39
CA ILE A 145 15.65 2.82 -3.46
C ILE A 145 15.04 1.98 -2.35
N PHE A 146 14.52 0.81 -2.72
CA PHE A 146 13.99 -0.19 -1.82
C PHE A 146 14.86 -1.44 -1.89
N ASN A 147 15.45 -1.82 -0.77
CA ASN A 147 16.07 -3.11 -0.62
C ASN A 147 15.00 -4.12 -0.17
N LEU A 148 14.54 -4.95 -1.10
CA LEU A 148 13.61 -6.06 -0.83
C LEU A 148 14.32 -7.40 -0.85
N SER A 149 15.65 -7.40 -0.78
CA SER A 149 16.47 -8.59 -0.61
C SER A 149 16.75 -8.87 0.87
N GLU A 150 17.20 -10.10 1.12
CA GLU A 150 17.68 -10.60 2.39
C GLU A 150 19.10 -10.12 2.75
N TYR A 151 19.79 -9.44 1.84
CA TYR A 151 21.15 -8.94 2.04
C TYR A 151 21.14 -7.47 2.42
N ALA A 152 22.13 -7.03 3.18
CA ALA A 152 22.46 -5.61 3.21
C ALA A 152 23.01 -5.19 1.84
N ILE A 153 22.63 -4.01 1.37
CA ILE A 153 23.07 -3.45 0.09
C ILE A 153 23.79 -2.13 0.34
N THR A 154 24.97 -1.98 -0.24
CA THR A 154 25.61 -0.66 -0.40
C THR A 154 25.67 -0.32 -1.89
N GLY A 155 25.67 0.96 -2.21
CA GLY A 155 25.69 1.35 -3.60
C GLY A 155 26.13 2.77 -3.84
N LYS A 156 26.31 3.05 -5.13
CA LYS A 156 26.60 4.35 -5.68
C LYS A 156 25.62 4.66 -6.81
N ILE A 157 25.05 5.86 -6.80
CA ILE A 157 24.32 6.43 -7.93
C ILE A 157 24.98 7.76 -8.28
N GLY A 158 25.63 7.85 -9.43
CA GLY A 158 26.51 8.99 -9.73
C GLY A 158 27.71 9.01 -8.79
N GLU A 159 27.80 10.06 -7.97
CA GLU A 159 28.81 10.20 -6.91
C GLU A 159 28.24 9.97 -5.51
N GLU A 160 26.92 9.83 -5.38
CA GLU A 160 26.25 9.66 -4.10
C GLU A 160 26.31 8.20 -3.65
N LEU A 161 26.68 7.98 -2.39
CA LEU A 161 26.78 6.67 -1.77
C LEU A 161 25.61 6.43 -0.83
N PHE A 162 25.19 5.18 -0.73
CA PHE A 162 24.17 4.77 0.23
C PHE A 162 24.45 3.37 0.78
N GLN A 163 23.81 3.08 1.91
CA GLN A 163 23.77 1.76 2.51
C GLN A 163 22.36 1.51 3.05
N LEU A 164 21.84 0.32 2.81
CA LEU A 164 20.53 -0.15 3.23
C LEU A 164 20.71 -1.51 3.90
N ASN A 165 20.03 -1.70 5.03
CA ASN A 165 19.83 -3.04 5.58
C ASN A 165 18.78 -3.79 4.76
N ASP A 166 18.54 -5.05 5.10
CA ASP A 166 17.43 -5.83 4.55
C ASP A 166 16.10 -5.11 4.81
N MET A 167 15.19 -5.17 3.83
CA MET A 167 13.85 -4.60 3.92
C MET A 167 13.80 -3.09 4.21
N ASP A 168 14.89 -2.36 3.91
CA ASP A 168 15.03 -0.92 4.16
C ASP A 168 14.90 -0.08 2.87
N SER A 169 14.75 1.23 3.01
CA SER A 169 14.66 2.15 1.88
C SER A 169 15.32 3.50 2.14
N THR A 170 15.79 4.15 1.08
CA THR A 170 16.37 5.50 1.15
C THR A 170 16.04 6.30 -0.10
N VAL A 171 16.21 7.61 -0.03
CA VAL A 171 16.16 8.51 -1.18
C VAL A 171 17.56 9.04 -1.43
N VAL A 172 18.01 8.91 -2.67
CA VAL A 172 19.26 9.50 -3.17
C VAL A 172 18.90 10.67 -4.08
N GLU A 173 19.31 11.86 -3.68
CA GLU A 173 19.19 13.08 -4.48
C GLU A 173 20.50 13.33 -5.21
N LEU A 174 20.44 13.56 -6.52
CA LEU A 174 21.59 14.00 -7.29
C LEU A 174 21.49 15.50 -7.54
N SER A 175 22.58 16.11 -8.01
CA SER A 175 22.53 17.47 -8.53
C SER A 175 21.46 17.62 -9.61
N ASN A 176 20.80 18.78 -9.69
CA ASN A 176 19.79 19.09 -10.72
C ASN A 176 20.33 19.19 -12.17
N ARG A 177 21.55 18.70 -12.42
CA ARG A 177 22.18 18.71 -13.74
C ARG A 177 21.90 17.40 -14.46
N GLU A 178 21.09 17.47 -15.49
CA GLU A 178 20.83 16.31 -16.36
C GLU A 178 22.10 15.80 -17.06
N THR A 179 22.21 14.48 -17.20
CA THR A 179 23.30 13.82 -17.93
C THR A 179 22.80 12.59 -18.67
N THR A 180 23.46 12.26 -19.78
CA THR A 180 23.13 11.07 -20.59
C THR A 180 23.53 9.77 -19.91
N ALA A 181 24.50 9.80 -18.99
CA ALA A 181 24.96 8.65 -18.24
C ALA A 181 25.48 9.04 -16.85
N ILE A 182 25.00 8.35 -15.82
CA ILE A 182 25.59 8.23 -14.49
C ILE A 182 25.92 6.76 -14.23
N GLU A 183 26.99 6.52 -13.50
CA GLU A 183 27.34 5.19 -13.03
C GLU A 183 26.43 4.76 -11.88
N VAL A 184 25.91 3.54 -11.95
CA VAL A 184 25.11 2.93 -10.89
C VAL A 184 25.66 1.57 -10.55
N LYS A 185 26.06 1.41 -9.30
CA LYS A 185 26.69 0.19 -8.79
C LYS A 185 26.07 -0.19 -7.46
N PHE A 186 25.66 -1.44 -7.31
CA PHE A 186 25.22 -2.00 -6.03
C PHE A 186 26.09 -3.20 -5.68
N ALA A 187 26.44 -3.31 -4.41
CA ALA A 187 27.15 -4.44 -3.83
C ALA A 187 26.32 -5.01 -2.68
N ARG A 188 26.34 -6.33 -2.52
CA ARG A 188 25.68 -7.04 -1.42
C ARG A 188 26.69 -7.46 -0.36
N SER A 189 26.22 -7.61 0.87
CA SER A 189 27.02 -8.18 1.95
C SER A 189 27.22 -9.69 1.75
N GLU A 190 28.47 -10.16 1.86
CA GLU A 190 28.86 -11.57 1.90
C GLU A 190 29.82 -11.77 3.09
N GLY A 191 29.28 -12.20 4.23
CA GLY A 191 30.02 -12.24 5.49
C GLY A 191 30.51 -10.84 5.88
N ASP A 192 31.83 -10.70 6.04
CA ASP A 192 32.48 -9.41 6.36
C ASP A 192 32.91 -8.62 5.12
N SER A 193 32.52 -9.04 3.92
CA SER A 193 32.94 -8.46 2.65
C SER A 193 31.77 -7.96 1.81
N TRP A 194 32.06 -7.10 0.84
CA TRP A 194 31.07 -6.57 -0.12
C TRP A 194 31.41 -7.05 -1.52
N THR A 195 30.44 -7.68 -2.18
CA THR A 195 30.60 -8.21 -3.54
C THR A 195 29.71 -7.45 -4.50
N LEU A 196 30.27 -7.00 -5.64
CA LEU A 196 29.53 -6.29 -6.67
C LEU A 196 28.40 -7.17 -7.22
N ALA A 197 27.18 -6.69 -7.12
CA ALA A 197 25.97 -7.43 -7.48
C ALA A 197 25.24 -6.82 -8.70
N TYR A 198 25.39 -5.52 -8.91
CA TYR A 198 24.79 -4.81 -10.03
C TYR A 198 25.69 -3.69 -10.53
N ASN A 199 25.78 -3.51 -11.85
CA ASN A 199 26.50 -2.40 -12.47
C ASN A 199 25.79 -1.98 -13.76
N SER A 200 25.49 -0.68 -13.89
CA SER A 200 24.81 -0.13 -15.06
C SER A 200 25.15 1.35 -15.27
N LEU A 201 24.75 1.86 -16.44
CA LEU A 201 24.79 3.28 -16.77
C LEU A 201 23.36 3.75 -17.02
N TRP A 202 22.91 4.75 -16.26
CA TRP A 202 21.55 5.29 -16.39
C TRP A 202 21.57 6.75 -16.84
N PRO A 203 20.60 7.21 -17.65
CA PRO A 203 20.40 8.63 -17.84
C PRO A 203 19.83 9.26 -16.57
N HIS A 204 20.28 10.46 -16.25
CA HIS A 204 19.70 11.28 -15.19
C HIS A 204 18.96 12.47 -15.79
N ARG A 205 17.69 12.61 -15.40
CA ARG A 205 16.77 13.67 -15.83
C ARG A 205 16.01 14.17 -14.63
N THR A 206 15.62 15.44 -14.65
CA THR A 206 14.92 16.08 -13.54
C THR A 206 13.41 16.21 -13.79
N ASN A 207 12.88 15.56 -14.83
CA ASN A 207 11.45 15.57 -15.18
C ASN A 207 10.67 14.33 -14.71
N PHE A 208 11.35 13.37 -14.07
CA PHE A 208 10.73 12.22 -13.42
C PHE A 208 11.43 11.92 -12.11
N ARG A 209 10.76 11.16 -11.25
CA ARG A 209 11.35 10.51 -10.08
C ARG A 209 11.45 9.00 -10.34
N SER A 210 12.49 8.36 -9.81
CA SER A 210 12.76 6.93 -10.07
C SER A 210 12.58 6.10 -8.81
N ASN A 211 11.76 5.05 -8.90
CA ASN A 211 11.66 4.03 -7.86
C ASN A 211 12.50 2.82 -8.29
N ILE A 212 13.40 2.37 -7.43
CA ILE A 212 14.32 1.26 -7.68
C ILE A 212 14.02 0.19 -6.66
N PHE A 213 13.67 -1.00 -7.13
CA PHE A 213 13.43 -2.17 -6.29
C PHE A 213 14.57 -3.17 -6.52
N ILE A 214 15.23 -3.55 -5.44
CA ILE A 214 16.32 -4.52 -5.44
C ILE A 214 15.80 -5.80 -4.79
N PHE A 215 15.74 -6.90 -5.54
CA PHE A 215 15.31 -8.21 -5.07
C PHE A 215 16.52 -9.15 -4.99
N GLY A 216 16.54 -10.03 -3.99
CA GLY A 216 17.45 -11.18 -3.99
C GLY A 216 17.09 -12.15 -5.13
N THR A 217 18.08 -12.91 -5.58
CA THR A 217 17.86 -14.02 -6.52
C THR A 217 18.64 -15.25 -6.04
N ASP A 218 18.21 -16.42 -6.50
CA ASP A 218 18.98 -17.67 -6.31
C ASP A 218 20.15 -17.79 -7.32
N ASP A 219 20.37 -16.79 -8.18
CA ASP A 219 21.45 -16.80 -9.17
C ASP A 219 22.75 -16.30 -8.54
N GLU A 220 23.72 -17.21 -8.35
CA GLU A 220 25.04 -16.87 -7.82
C GLU A 220 25.79 -15.84 -8.68
N VAL A 221 25.50 -15.76 -9.98
CA VAL A 221 26.15 -14.82 -10.92
C VAL A 221 25.51 -13.45 -10.88
N ASN A 222 24.18 -13.39 -10.77
CA ASN A 222 23.41 -12.14 -10.69
C ASN A 222 22.58 -12.14 -9.41
N PRO A 223 23.21 -11.99 -8.25
CA PRO A 223 22.58 -12.24 -6.95
C PRO A 223 21.51 -11.22 -6.57
N VAL A 224 21.34 -10.17 -7.38
CA VAL A 224 20.24 -9.22 -7.23
C VAL A 224 19.58 -8.95 -8.58
N ASN A 225 18.26 -8.80 -8.55
CA ASN A 225 17.46 -8.28 -9.65
C ASN A 225 17.06 -6.84 -9.34
N VAL A 226 17.38 -5.91 -10.26
CA VAL A 226 17.10 -4.49 -10.10
C VAL A 226 16.00 -4.08 -11.08
N GLN A 227 14.86 -3.64 -10.54
CA GLN A 227 13.76 -3.10 -11.31
C GLN A 227 13.68 -1.58 -11.11
N VAL A 228 13.52 -0.84 -12.21
CA VAL A 228 13.47 0.62 -12.19
C VAL A 228 12.16 1.11 -12.80
N PHE A 229 11.40 1.87 -12.04
CA PHE A 229 10.13 2.47 -12.46
C PHE A 229 10.24 3.98 -12.42
N LYS A 230 9.92 4.63 -13.54
CA LYS A 230 9.94 6.08 -13.67
C LYS A 230 8.54 6.63 -13.53
N GLU A 231 8.40 7.67 -12.74
CA GLU A 231 7.18 8.43 -12.61
C GLU A 231 7.43 9.84 -13.13
N TYR A 232 6.86 10.13 -14.30
CA TYR A 232 6.96 11.43 -14.92
C TYR A 232 6.11 12.43 -14.15
N LEU A 233 6.73 13.55 -13.79
CA LEU A 233 6.03 14.63 -13.13
C LEU A 233 5.30 15.44 -14.19
N ASN A 234 4.00 15.62 -14.00
CA ASN A 234 3.21 16.43 -14.92
C ASN A 234 3.58 17.91 -14.68
N PRO A 235 4.02 18.68 -15.69
CA PRO A 235 4.41 20.08 -15.50
C PRO A 235 3.28 20.95 -14.93
N ASP A 236 2.02 20.55 -15.19
CA ASP A 236 0.81 21.25 -14.74
C ASP A 236 0.36 20.85 -13.32
N SER A 237 1.09 19.96 -12.62
CA SER A 237 0.75 19.49 -11.27
C SER A 237 1.46 20.24 -10.14
N SER A 238 1.84 21.50 -10.39
CA SER A 238 2.34 22.41 -9.37
C SER A 238 1.18 22.87 -8.48
N GLU A 239 1.12 22.34 -7.25
CA GLU A 239 0.56 23.07 -6.10
C GLU A 239 1.41 24.31 -5.82
#